data_AF-A0A1X7C6D6-F1
#
_entry.id   AF-A0A1X7C6D6-F1
#
_cell.length_a   1.000
_cell.length_b   1.000
_cell.length_c   1.000
_cell.angle_alpha   90.00
_cell.angle_beta   90.00
_cell.angle_gamma   90.00
#
_symmetry.space_group_name_H-M   'P 1'
#
loop_
_entity.id
_entity.type
_entity.pdbx_description
1 polymer ?
#
loop_
_entity_poly.entity_id
_entity_poly.type
_entity_poly.pdbx_seq_one_letter_code
_entity_poly.pdbx_strand_id
1 'polypeptide(L)'
;MRPVMTMKALHDNRRRRTGIEDAAEGKFHGWGVEYEEFENGPGNYTVAIVEMADGTVQTLMPWAIRFLDGEDSKQQAMNDFLARPAIG
;
A
#
# COMPACT_ATOMS: atom_id res chain seq x y z
N MET A 1 -7.17 1.99 -12.58
CA MET A 1 -6.35 2.47 -11.44
C MET A 1 -5.76 1.26 -10.74
N ARG A 2 -4.53 1.36 -10.22
CA ARG A 2 -3.81 0.19 -9.69
C ARG A 2 -4.39 -0.20 -8.31
N PRO A 3 -4.72 -1.48 -8.07
CA PRO A 3 -5.22 -1.91 -6.76
C PRO A 3 -4.10 -1.87 -5.72
N VAL A 4 -4.43 -1.43 -4.52
CA VAL A 4 -3.51 -1.39 -3.37
C VAL A 4 -4.15 -1.96 -2.12
N MET A 5 -3.35 -2.61 -1.29
CA MET A 5 -3.65 -2.88 0.11
C MET A 5 -3.10 -1.74 0.96
N THR A 6 -3.96 -1.10 1.75
CA THR A 6 -3.57 -0.16 2.79
C THR A 6 -3.11 -0.92 4.02
N MET A 7 -2.20 -0.34 4.78
CA MET A 7 -1.57 -1.00 5.92
C MET A 7 -1.56 -0.09 7.15
N LYS A 8 -1.70 -0.68 8.34
CA LYS A 8 -1.61 0.04 9.62
C LYS A 8 -0.47 -0.48 10.47
N ALA A 9 0.15 0.42 11.22
CA ALA A 9 1.20 0.06 12.16
C ALA A 9 0.60 -0.60 13.41
N LEU A 10 1.12 -1.78 13.75
CA LEU A 10 0.83 -2.46 15.01
C LEU A 10 1.67 -1.87 16.13
N HIS A 11 1.05 -1.71 17.31
CA HIS A 11 1.71 -1.18 18.50
C HIS A 11 1.50 -2.11 19.69
N ASP A 12 2.50 -2.25 20.56
CA ASP A 12 2.34 -2.92 21.86
C ASP A 12 1.62 -2.03 22.89
N ASN A 13 1.36 -2.58 24.08
CA ASN A 13 0.75 -1.84 25.20
C ASN A 13 1.60 -0.64 25.68
N ARG A 14 2.85 -0.51 25.24
CA ARG A 14 3.76 0.61 25.50
C ARG A 14 3.87 1.56 24.30
N ARG A 15 2.98 1.44 23.30
CA ARG A 15 2.96 2.23 22.06
C ARG A 15 4.23 2.11 21.20
N ARG A 16 5.00 1.04 21.35
CA ARG A 16 6.14 0.77 20.45
C ARG A 16 5.62 0.06 19.21
N ARG A 17 6.08 0.49 18.04
CA ARG A 17 5.74 -0.18 16.77
C ARG A 17 6.32 -1.59 16.75
N THR A 18 5.46 -2.60 16.65
CA THR A 18 5.85 -4.02 16.65
C THR A 18 5.75 -4.66 15.28
N GLY A 19 5.00 -4.06 14.35
CA GLY A 19 4.81 -4.60 13.01
C GLY A 19 3.89 -3.73 12.17
N ILE A 20 3.45 -4.31 11.06
CA ILE A 20 2.51 -3.70 10.13
C ILE A 20 1.52 -4.81 9.73
N GLU A 21 0.23 -4.47 9.64
CA GLU A 21 -0.82 -5.39 9.18
C GLU A 21 -1.64 -4.77 8.06
N ASP A 22 -2.22 -5.65 7.23
CA ASP A 22 -3.16 -5.27 6.19
C ASP A 22 -4.42 -4.64 6.83
N ALA A 23 -4.93 -3.57 6.22
CA ALA A 23 -6.07 -2.81 6.74
C ALA A 23 -7.28 -2.89 5.80
N ALA A 24 -7.16 -2.38 4.57
CA ALA A 24 -8.24 -2.33 3.60
C ALA A 24 -7.73 -2.19 2.17
N GLU A 25 -8.46 -2.72 1.19
CA GLU A 25 -8.18 -2.50 -0.22
C GLU A 25 -8.64 -1.12 -0.71
N GLY A 26 -7.93 -0.57 -1.68
CA GLY A 26 -8.25 0.70 -2.32
C GLY A 26 -7.66 0.79 -3.73
N LYS A 27 -7.89 1.92 -4.38
CA LYS A 27 -7.36 2.23 -5.72
C LYS A 27 -6.35 3.35 -5.61
N PHE A 28 -5.16 3.15 -6.15
CA PHE A 28 -4.13 4.19 -6.21
C PHE A 28 -4.40 5.18 -7.35
N HIS A 29 -4.52 6.46 -6.99
CA HIS A 29 -4.70 7.57 -7.94
C HIS A 29 -3.36 8.16 -8.39
N GLY A 30 -2.42 8.29 -7.45
CA GLY A 30 -1.14 8.92 -7.74
C GLY A 30 -0.37 9.29 -6.48
N TRP A 31 0.79 9.89 -6.70
CA TRP A 31 1.57 10.51 -5.65
C TRP A 31 1.17 11.98 -5.51
N GLY A 32 1.06 12.43 -4.28
CA GLY A 32 0.86 13.83 -3.91
C GLY A 32 2.00 14.33 -3.01
N VAL A 33 1.90 15.59 -2.65
CA VAL A 33 2.78 16.24 -1.67
C VAL A 33 1.87 16.80 -0.59
N GLU A 34 2.15 16.43 0.66
CA GLU A 34 1.60 17.11 1.82
C GLU A 34 2.69 17.94 2.51
N TYR A 35 2.26 18.70 3.50
CA TYR A 35 2.94 19.76 4.18
C TYR A 35 2.73 19.60 5.69
N GLU A 36 3.79 19.82 6.45
CA GLU A 36 3.72 19.92 7.91
C GLU A 36 4.57 21.11 8.37
N GLU A 37 4.01 21.92 9.27
CA GLU A 37 4.75 23.01 9.90
C GLU A 37 5.57 22.48 11.07
N PHE A 38 6.88 22.60 10.97
CA PHE A 38 7.79 22.31 12.06
C PHE A 38 8.33 23.62 12.64
N GLU A 39 8.91 23.54 13.85
CA GLU A 39 9.57 24.68 14.49
C GLU A 39 10.70 25.28 13.64
N ASN A 40 11.34 24.48 12.79
CA ASN A 40 12.41 24.92 11.86
C ASN A 40 11.87 25.33 10.47
N GLY A 41 10.56 25.47 10.34
CA GLY A 41 9.88 25.86 9.11
C GLY A 41 9.16 24.72 8.41
N PRO A 42 8.66 24.98 7.19
CA PRO A 42 7.79 24.07 6.46
C PRO A 42 8.53 22.85 5.91
N GLY A 43 8.00 21.65 6.16
CA GLY A 43 8.46 20.40 5.56
C GLY A 43 7.40 19.83 4.61
N ASN A 44 7.79 19.56 3.37
CA ASN A 44 6.95 18.83 2.42
C ASN A 44 7.32 17.34 2.43
N TYR A 45 6.33 16.47 2.33
CA TYR A 45 6.54 15.02 2.24
C TYR A 45 5.61 14.36 1.22
N THR A 46 6.11 13.30 0.60
CA THR A 46 5.36 12.53 -0.40
C THR A 46 4.29 11.68 0.25
N VAL A 47 3.09 11.69 -0.32
CA VAL A 47 1.96 10.84 0.10
C VAL A 47 1.37 10.08 -1.09
N ALA A 48 0.82 8.91 -0.84
CA ALA A 48 -0.04 8.20 -1.78
C ALA A 48 -1.47 8.72 -1.67
N ILE A 49 -2.12 8.97 -2.81
CA ILE A 49 -3.53 9.32 -2.88
C ILE A 49 -4.31 8.06 -3.26
N VAL A 50 -5.21 7.62 -2.37
CA VAL A 50 -5.95 6.36 -2.49
C VAL A 50 -7.45 6.61 -2.35
N GLU A 51 -8.25 6.14 -3.32
CA GLU A 51 -9.71 6.06 -3.21
C GLU A 51 -10.09 4.74 -2.55
N MET A 52 -10.89 4.85 -1.49
CA MET A 52 -11.38 3.74 -0.70
C MET A 52 -12.71 3.22 -1.26
N ALA A 53 -13.13 2.03 -0.82
CA ALA A 53 -14.34 1.38 -1.30
C ALA A 53 -15.63 2.20 -1.05
N ASP A 54 -15.65 3.06 -0.04
CA ASP A 54 -16.76 3.96 0.28
C ASP A 54 -16.75 5.27 -0.55
N GLY A 55 -15.81 5.42 -1.48
CA GLY A 55 -15.63 6.60 -2.33
C GLY A 55 -14.86 7.74 -1.66
N THR A 56 -14.41 7.59 -0.42
CA THR A 56 -13.53 8.57 0.22
C THR A 56 -12.12 8.52 -0.38
N VAL A 57 -11.42 9.65 -0.34
CA VAL A 57 -10.02 9.75 -0.78
C VAL A 57 -9.15 10.02 0.44
N GLN A 58 -8.11 9.21 0.61
CA GLN A 58 -7.15 9.32 1.70
C GLN A 58 -5.75 9.61 1.18
N THR A 59 -5.00 10.43 1.93
CA THR A 59 -3.57 10.63 1.77
C THR A 59 -2.83 9.74 2.77
N LEU A 60 -2.08 8.76 2.27
CA LEU A 60 -1.38 7.77 3.08
C LEU A 60 0.13 7.91 2.91
N MET A 61 0.88 7.59 3.96
CA MET A 61 2.33 7.53 3.86
C MET A 61 2.77 6.45 2.86
N PRO A 62 3.89 6.62 2.13
CA PRO A 62 4.34 5.62 1.16
C PRO A 62 4.53 4.21 1.72
N TRP A 63 4.88 4.09 3.00
CA TRP A 63 5.02 2.79 3.67
C TRP A 63 3.69 2.11 4.00
N ALA A 64 2.58 2.84 3.95
CA ALA A 64 1.24 2.38 4.34
C ALA A 64 0.43 1.83 3.16
N ILE A 65 1.05 1.62 1.99
CA ILE A 65 0.41 1.02 0.82
C ILE A 65 1.27 -0.06 0.18
N ARG A 66 0.62 -1.09 -0.37
CA ARG A 66 1.26 -2.15 -1.17
C ARG A 66 0.45 -2.40 -2.42
N PHE A 67 1.08 -2.38 -3.59
CA PHE A 67 0.41 -2.71 -4.85
C PHE A 67 0.10 -4.21 -4.93
N LEU A 68 -1.13 -4.53 -5.33
CA LEU A 68 -1.60 -5.93 -5.43
C LEU A 68 -1.38 -6.52 -6.83
N ASP A 69 -1.28 -5.69 -7.86
CA ASP A 69 -1.05 -6.12 -9.24
C ASP A 69 0.27 -6.88 -9.45
N GLY A 70 1.28 -6.64 -8.61
CA GLY A 70 2.52 -7.40 -8.58
C GLY A 70 2.38 -8.80 -7.99
N GLU A 71 1.48 -9.02 -7.04
CA GLU A 71 1.22 -10.35 -6.44
C GLU A 71 0.39 -11.20 -7.40
N ASP A 72 -0.65 -10.63 -8.01
CA ASP A 72 -1.45 -11.31 -9.04
C ASP A 72 -0.56 -11.78 -10.20
N SER A 73 0.39 -10.93 -10.62
CA SER A 73 1.35 -11.27 -11.68
C SER A 73 2.24 -12.46 -11.30
N LYS A 74 2.69 -12.55 -10.03
CA LYS A 74 3.49 -13.70 -9.55
C LYS A 74 2.65 -14.97 -9.46
N GLN A 75 1.42 -14.86 -8.96
CA GLN A 75 0.49 -15.97 -8.83
C GLN A 75 0.15 -16.56 -10.20
N GLN A 76 -0.11 -15.68 -11.18
CA GLN A 76 -0.40 -16.08 -12.55
C GLN A 76 0.83 -16.73 -13.22
N ALA A 77 2.03 -16.17 -13.05
CA ALA A 77 3.26 -16.78 -13.55
C ALA A 77 3.51 -18.18 -12.95
N MET A 78 3.20 -18.37 -11.66
CA MET A 78 3.29 -19.69 -11.00
C MET A 78 2.26 -20.67 -11.57
N ASN A 79 1.01 -20.24 -11.73
CA ASN A 79 -0.04 -21.08 -12.30
C ASN A 79 0.28 -21.50 -13.73
N ASP A 80 0.78 -20.58 -14.56
CA ASP A 80 1.20 -20.86 -15.93
C ASP A 80 2.38 -21.84 -15.97
N PHE A 81 3.32 -21.73 -15.03
CA PHE A 81 4.42 -22.69 -14.89
C PHE A 81 3.91 -24.10 -14.55
N LEU A 82 2.98 -24.21 -13.59
CA LEU A 82 2.39 -25.49 -13.17
C LEU A 82 1.46 -26.11 -14.23
N ALA A 83 0.81 -25.31 -15.06
CA ALA A 83 -0.10 -25.76 -16.11
C ALA A 83 0.63 -26.30 -17.36
N ARG A 84 1.95 -26.17 -17.45
CA ARG A 84 2.72 -26.76 -18.55
C ARG A 84 2.75 -28.27 -18.39
N PRO A 85 2.38 -29.06 -19.43
CA PRO A 85 2.52 -30.50 -19.36
C PRO A 85 3.98 -30.85 -19.12
N ALA A 86 4.23 -31.75 -18.17
CA ALA A 86 5.55 -32.31 -17.95
C ALA A 86 6.01 -32.93 -19.28
N ILE A 87 6.99 -32.30 -19.92
CA ILE A 87 7.61 -32.84 -21.13
C ILE A 87 8.39 -34.07 -20.64
N GLY A 88 7.77 -35.24 -20.80
CA GLY A 88 8.40 -36.55 -20.62
C GLY A 88 9.23 -36.94 -21.82
#